data_AF-A0A179GCZ8-F1
#
_entry.id   AF-A0A179GCZ8-F1
#
_cell.length_a   1.000
_cell.length_b   1.000
_cell.length_c   1.000
_cell.angle_alpha   90.00
_cell.angle_beta   90.00
_cell.angle_gamma   90.00
#
_symmetry.space_group_name_H-M   'P 1'
#
loop_
_entity.id
_entity.type
_entity.pdbx_description
1 polymer ?
#
loop_
_entity_poly.entity_id
_entity_poly.type
_entity_poly.pdbx_seq_one_letter_code
_entity_poly.pdbx_strand_id
1 'polypeptide(L)'
;MRYALIASALVASVQAHGLVRWVYGANGVKMPGLTVTDGTPRKCVVNACGAQADTGIIRDQDINAGIVGPLGKTQGHGKVDPETNVAVWLGNKPSQAAPANKGAADSVGVEDNLGAFAPQKTQKRSWRRDMMDTILGAAANTPVLGLSGIGPTKDTSDMGKEENIITKTAGEGKDKGLPTCGKDGVIELGYFQVNQDGAGPLTAAIDCTSGGKDPKAFKTAQVVQDAPGLGISGLSIATLVEYAVKVKMPKECTKCTGKLGGADNVCVVRVRNNALAGPFGGSGAFTCDLSGGKRSVVFTA
;
A
#
# COMPACT_ATOMS: atom_id res chain seq x y z
N MET A 1 -23.22 -44.92 -18.18
CA MET A 1 -22.00 -44.16 -18.50
C MET A 1 -22.05 -42.85 -17.73
N ARG A 2 -21.21 -42.70 -16.70
CA ARG A 2 -21.14 -41.50 -15.86
C ARG A 2 -20.02 -40.61 -16.40
N TYR A 3 -20.36 -39.52 -17.06
CA TYR A 3 -19.38 -38.49 -17.44
C TYR A 3 -19.33 -37.45 -16.32
N ALA A 4 -18.34 -37.58 -15.44
CA ALA A 4 -17.99 -36.51 -14.52
C ALA A 4 -17.13 -35.50 -15.28
N LEU A 5 -17.72 -34.36 -15.64
CA LEU A 5 -16.98 -33.20 -16.11
C LEU A 5 -16.23 -32.63 -14.90
N ILE A 6 -14.92 -32.92 -14.82
CA ILE A 6 -14.02 -32.23 -13.90
C ILE A 6 -13.84 -30.82 -14.49
N ALA A 7 -14.63 -29.86 -14.00
CA ALA A 7 -14.36 -28.46 -14.23
C ALA A 7 -13.08 -28.10 -13.46
N SER A 8 -11.94 -28.10 -14.14
CA SER A 8 -10.71 -27.50 -13.64
C SER A 8 -10.98 -26.01 -13.45
N ALA A 9 -11.32 -25.61 -12.23
CA ALA A 9 -11.33 -24.21 -11.85
C ALA A 9 -9.89 -23.70 -11.99
N LEU A 10 -9.63 -22.97 -13.07
CA LEU A 10 -8.45 -22.15 -13.24
C LEU A 10 -8.57 -21.04 -12.19
N VAL A 11 -8.12 -21.34 -10.97
CA VAL A 11 -7.97 -20.33 -9.92
C VAL A 11 -6.85 -19.42 -10.40
N ALA A 12 -7.20 -18.31 -11.03
CA ALA A 12 -6.28 -17.22 -11.26
C ALA A 12 -5.74 -16.82 -9.87
N SER A 13 -4.50 -17.20 -9.58
CA SER A 13 -3.81 -16.80 -8.37
C SER A 13 -3.56 -15.32 -8.50
N VAL A 14 -4.44 -14.52 -7.90
CA VAL A 14 -4.29 -13.08 -7.83
C VAL A 14 -2.99 -12.79 -7.07
N GLN A 15 -1.87 -12.54 -7.76
CA GLN A 15 -0.53 -12.25 -7.20
C GLN A 15 -0.26 -10.76 -7.26
N ALA A 16 -1.15 -10.09 -6.57
CA ALA A 16 -1.33 -8.67 -6.51
C ALA A 16 -0.27 -7.97 -5.64
N HIS A 17 0.86 -7.56 -6.21
CA HIS A 17 1.91 -6.88 -5.45
C HIS A 17 1.69 -5.36 -5.45
N GLY A 18 1.49 -4.81 -4.26
CA GLY A 18 1.42 -3.38 -4.04
C GLY A 18 1.65 -3.05 -2.58
N LEU A 19 2.12 -1.84 -2.31
CA LEU A 19 2.53 -1.41 -0.98
C LEU A 19 2.08 0.01 -0.68
N VAL A 20 2.02 0.34 0.60
CA VAL A 20 1.94 1.74 1.05
C VAL A 20 3.33 2.34 0.91
N ARG A 21 3.51 3.17 -0.12
CA ARG A 21 4.77 3.89 -0.36
C ARG A 21 4.83 5.19 0.46
N TRP A 22 3.71 5.89 0.54
CA TRP A 22 3.58 7.15 1.27
C TRP A 22 2.37 7.17 2.19
N VAL A 23 2.49 7.90 3.31
CA VAL A 23 1.40 8.33 4.17
C VAL A 23 1.30 9.84 4.06
N TYR A 24 0.14 10.34 3.66
CA TYR A 24 -0.14 11.75 3.43
C TYR A 24 -1.00 12.31 4.56
N GLY A 25 -0.46 13.29 5.27
CA GLY A 25 -1.14 13.94 6.39
C GLY A 25 -1.88 15.21 5.97
N ALA A 26 -2.99 15.49 6.64
CA ALA A 26 -3.71 16.75 6.49
C ALA A 26 -2.88 17.98 6.90
N ASN A 27 -1.82 17.78 7.67
CA ASN A 27 -0.80 18.78 8.01
C ASN A 27 0.24 19.02 6.89
N GLY A 28 0.06 18.44 5.69
CA GLY A 28 0.99 18.58 4.57
C GLY A 28 2.26 17.72 4.68
N VAL A 29 2.39 16.92 5.73
CA VAL A 29 3.51 16.00 5.92
C VAL A 29 3.28 14.74 5.09
N LYS A 30 4.29 14.36 4.31
CA LYS A 30 4.36 13.05 3.65
C LYS A 30 5.49 12.24 4.27
N MET A 31 5.17 11.04 4.74
CA MET A 31 6.14 10.14 5.37
C MET A 31 6.16 8.81 4.61
N PRO A 32 7.33 8.18 4.42
CA PRO A 32 7.38 6.85 3.82
C PRO A 32 6.58 5.80 4.61
N GLY A 33 6.04 4.82 3.90
CA GLY A 33 5.38 3.65 4.52
C GLY A 33 6.36 2.78 5.31
N LEU A 34 5.82 1.90 6.15
CA LEU A 34 6.60 1.06 7.08
C LEU A 34 7.17 -0.21 6.42
N THR A 35 6.63 -0.63 5.27
CA THR A 35 7.17 -1.76 4.49
C THR A 35 8.21 -1.34 3.46
N VAL A 36 8.28 -0.04 3.16
CA VAL A 36 9.22 0.53 2.18
C VAL A 36 10.64 0.12 2.54
N THR A 37 11.36 -0.38 1.54
CA THR A 37 12.73 -0.87 1.68
C THR A 37 13.60 -0.20 0.63
N ASP A 38 14.65 0.48 1.08
CA ASP A 38 15.61 1.14 0.20
C ASP A 38 16.38 0.08 -0.63
N GLY A 39 16.75 0.42 -1.87
CA GLY A 39 17.34 -0.49 -2.84
C GLY A 39 16.33 -1.36 -3.59
N THR A 40 15.02 -1.22 -3.37
CA THR A 40 14.00 -1.96 -4.13
C THR A 40 13.89 -1.41 -5.55
N PRO A 41 14.10 -2.20 -6.62
CA PRO A 41 14.02 -1.71 -7.99
C PRO A 41 12.63 -1.17 -8.36
N ARG A 42 12.58 -0.02 -9.04
CA ARG A 42 11.33 0.65 -9.45
C ARG A 42 11.13 0.77 -10.96
N LYS A 43 12.01 0.13 -11.75
CA LYS A 43 11.97 0.14 -13.23
C LYS A 43 11.57 -1.19 -13.86
N CYS A 44 11.03 -2.09 -13.07
CA CYS A 44 10.54 -3.39 -13.49
C CYS A 44 9.39 -3.79 -12.56
N VAL A 45 8.65 -4.84 -12.92
CA VAL A 45 7.36 -5.19 -12.26
C VAL A 45 7.31 -6.63 -11.77
N VAL A 46 8.32 -7.43 -12.10
CA VAL A 46 8.38 -8.87 -11.85
C VAL A 46 9.22 -9.16 -10.61
N ASN A 47 8.92 -10.24 -9.89
CA ASN A 47 9.71 -10.62 -8.72
C ASN A 47 11.18 -10.92 -9.07
N ALA A 48 11.43 -11.52 -10.25
CA ALA A 48 12.79 -11.88 -10.69
C ALA A 48 13.77 -10.69 -10.75
N CYS A 49 13.27 -9.46 -10.88
CA CYS A 49 14.10 -8.26 -10.84
C CYS A 49 14.10 -7.56 -9.47
N GLY A 50 13.36 -8.07 -8.48
CA GLY A 50 13.28 -7.54 -7.12
C GLY A 50 12.27 -6.42 -6.89
N ALA A 51 11.45 -6.03 -7.88
CA ALA A 51 10.55 -4.87 -7.75
C ALA A 51 9.44 -5.03 -6.71
N GLN A 52 9.17 -6.27 -6.32
CA GLN A 52 8.15 -6.65 -5.36
C GLN A 52 8.72 -6.80 -3.94
N ALA A 53 10.03 -6.57 -3.77
CA ALA A 53 10.77 -6.94 -2.57
C ALA A 53 10.27 -6.25 -1.29
N ASP A 54 9.60 -5.11 -1.39
CA ASP A 54 9.06 -4.35 -0.27
C ASP A 54 7.54 -4.38 -0.15
N THR A 55 6.89 -5.26 -0.93
CA THR A 55 5.50 -5.63 -0.73
C THR A 55 5.38 -6.44 0.55
N GLY A 56 4.52 -6.00 1.47
CA GLY A 56 4.23 -6.71 2.70
C GLY A 56 3.41 -7.96 2.42
N ILE A 57 3.87 -9.11 2.92
CA ILE A 57 3.17 -10.39 2.94
C ILE A 57 2.56 -10.52 4.34
N ILE A 58 1.24 -10.31 4.43
CA ILE A 58 0.52 -10.08 5.68
C ILE A 58 -0.52 -11.19 5.89
N ARG A 59 -0.04 -12.41 6.16
CA ARG A 59 -0.89 -13.58 6.38
C ARG A 59 -1.36 -13.66 7.84
N ASP A 60 -2.67 -13.80 8.06
CA ASP A 60 -3.21 -13.97 9.40
C ASP A 60 -2.69 -15.24 10.08
N GLN A 61 -2.47 -16.31 9.31
CA GLN A 61 -1.87 -17.54 9.84
C GLN A 61 -0.47 -17.29 10.41
N ASP A 62 0.38 -16.55 9.70
CA ASP A 62 1.75 -16.26 10.15
C ASP A 62 1.76 -15.34 11.38
N ILE A 63 0.82 -14.38 11.42
CA ILE A 63 0.63 -13.46 12.55
C ILE A 63 0.13 -14.22 13.79
N ASN A 64 -0.91 -15.04 13.63
CA ASN A 64 -1.52 -15.81 14.72
C ASN A 64 -0.57 -16.88 15.27
N ALA A 65 0.29 -17.44 14.41
CA ALA A 65 1.34 -18.37 14.81
C ALA A 65 2.57 -17.68 15.45
N GLY A 66 2.61 -16.34 15.49
CA GLY A 66 3.75 -15.58 16.03
C GLY A 66 5.01 -15.64 15.16
N ILE A 67 4.91 -16.10 13.91
CA ILE A 67 6.03 -16.20 12.97
C ILE A 67 6.48 -14.79 12.56
N VAL A 68 5.52 -13.88 12.35
CA VAL A 68 5.75 -12.47 11.99
C VAL A 68 4.96 -11.56 12.92
N GLY A 69 5.36 -10.28 13.00
CA GLY A 69 4.57 -9.26 13.67
C GLY A 69 3.33 -8.87 12.87
N PRO A 70 2.46 -7.97 13.40
CA PRO A 70 1.21 -7.58 12.74
C PRO A 70 1.37 -6.98 11.35
N LEU A 71 2.54 -6.42 11.05
CA LEU A 71 2.86 -5.81 9.75
C LEU A 71 3.38 -6.82 8.72
N GLY A 72 3.49 -8.10 9.09
CA GLY A 72 3.94 -9.17 8.21
C GLY A 72 5.45 -9.17 7.98
N LYS A 73 5.84 -9.62 6.79
CA LYS A 73 7.23 -9.66 6.30
C LYS A 73 7.30 -9.20 4.86
N THR A 74 8.47 -8.79 4.40
CA THR A 74 8.76 -8.54 2.99
C THR A 74 9.78 -9.57 2.49
N GLN A 75 9.92 -9.72 1.17
CA GLN A 75 11.00 -10.51 0.59
C GLN A 75 12.37 -9.86 0.79
N GLY A 76 12.43 -8.53 0.72
CA GLY A 76 13.66 -7.78 0.66
C GLY A 76 14.38 -7.66 2.01
N HIS A 77 13.64 -7.59 3.12
CA HIS A 77 14.27 -7.42 4.44
C HIS A 77 13.67 -8.29 5.55
N GLY A 78 12.73 -9.19 5.23
CA GLY A 78 12.15 -10.12 6.21
C GLY A 78 11.07 -9.48 7.06
N LYS A 79 11.01 -9.80 8.36
CA LYS A 79 9.96 -9.30 9.26
C LYS A 79 9.95 -7.78 9.28
N VAL A 80 8.78 -7.17 9.11
CA VAL A 80 8.62 -5.72 9.16
C VAL A 80 8.69 -5.26 10.60
N ASP A 81 9.69 -4.44 10.92
CA ASP A 81 9.79 -3.75 12.21
C ASP A 81 9.02 -2.42 12.14
N PRO A 82 7.94 -2.24 12.93
CA PRO A 82 7.17 -1.00 12.91
C PRO A 82 7.98 0.23 13.33
N GLU A 83 9.09 0.08 14.06
CA GLU A 83 9.84 1.22 14.60
C GLU A 83 10.78 1.86 13.59
N THR A 84 11.41 1.07 12.73
CA THR A 84 12.65 1.51 12.07
C THR A 84 12.42 2.68 11.11
N ASN A 85 11.43 2.62 10.22
CA ASN A 85 11.16 3.71 9.28
C ASN A 85 10.72 5.00 10.00
N VAL A 86 9.96 4.86 11.10
CA VAL A 86 9.53 6.00 11.94
C VAL A 86 10.72 6.63 12.65
N ALA A 87 11.61 5.81 13.23
CA ALA A 87 12.78 6.30 13.94
C ALA A 87 13.78 7.00 13.00
N VAL A 88 13.96 6.49 11.78
CA VAL A 88 14.81 7.16 10.76
C VAL A 88 14.17 8.47 10.30
N TRP A 89 12.86 8.49 10.03
CA TRP A 89 12.12 9.71 9.68
C TRP A 89 12.24 10.79 10.74
N LEU A 90 12.08 10.44 12.02
CA LEU A 90 12.19 11.39 13.14
C LEU A 90 13.64 11.78 13.49
N GLY A 91 14.64 11.15 12.86
CA GLY A 91 16.06 11.38 13.15
C GLY A 91 16.55 10.73 14.45
N ASN A 92 15.77 9.81 15.03
CA ASN A 92 16.12 9.02 16.21
C ASN A 92 17.01 7.81 15.87
N LYS A 93 17.07 7.43 14.59
CA LYS A 93 18.06 6.50 14.03
C LYS A 93 18.77 7.17 12.83
N PRO A 94 20.05 6.85 12.58
CA PRO A 94 20.77 7.35 11.42
C PRO A 94 20.17 6.77 10.11
N SER A 95 20.39 7.44 8.98
CA SER A 95 19.82 7.00 7.69
C SER A 95 20.29 5.61 7.25
N GLN A 96 21.48 5.18 7.67
CA GLN A 96 22.03 3.84 7.43
C GLN A 96 21.26 2.72 8.14
N ALA A 97 20.38 3.07 9.09
CA ALA A 97 19.48 2.12 9.72
C ALA A 97 18.22 1.83 8.86
N ALA A 98 18.03 2.52 7.74
CA ALA A 98 16.95 2.25 6.80
C ALA A 98 16.97 0.76 6.37
N PRO A 99 15.80 0.09 6.27
CA PRO A 99 15.73 -1.27 5.76
C PRO A 99 16.26 -1.29 4.32
N ALA A 100 17.25 -2.14 4.08
CA ALA A 100 17.84 -2.32 2.75
C ALA A 100 17.36 -3.63 2.14
N ASN A 101 17.10 -3.62 0.83
CA ASN A 101 16.73 -4.79 0.06
C ASN A 101 17.94 -5.72 -0.06
N LYS A 102 17.81 -6.95 0.45
CA LYS A 102 18.86 -7.98 0.46
C LYS A 102 18.67 -9.03 -0.65
N GLY A 103 17.79 -8.78 -1.61
CA GLY A 103 17.41 -9.73 -2.66
C GLY A 103 16.18 -10.55 -2.31
N ALA A 104 15.74 -11.43 -3.21
CA ALA A 104 14.57 -12.27 -3.00
C ALA A 104 14.82 -13.28 -1.86
N ALA A 105 13.96 -13.28 -0.84
CA ALA A 105 13.94 -14.35 0.16
C ALA A 105 13.26 -15.60 -0.40
N ASP A 106 13.78 -16.80 -0.07
CA ASP A 106 13.32 -18.14 -0.52
C ASP A 106 11.86 -18.51 -0.16
N SER A 107 11.10 -17.60 0.45
CA SER A 107 9.87 -17.90 1.20
C SER A 107 8.56 -17.49 0.49
N VAL A 108 8.57 -17.21 -0.81
CA VAL A 108 7.35 -16.75 -1.50
C VAL A 108 6.74 -17.79 -2.42
N GLY A 109 5.41 -17.76 -2.51
CA GLY A 109 4.63 -18.68 -3.33
C GLY A 109 5.07 -18.67 -4.80
N VAL A 110 4.73 -19.74 -5.50
CA VAL A 110 5.08 -19.98 -6.91
C VAL A 110 4.63 -18.81 -7.78
N GLU A 111 5.59 -18.12 -8.39
CA GLU A 111 5.38 -16.96 -9.26
C GLU A 111 4.68 -17.31 -10.58
N ASP A 112 4.00 -16.33 -11.18
CA ASP A 112 3.63 -16.37 -12.59
C ASP A 112 4.88 -16.30 -13.47
N ASN A 113 5.06 -17.32 -14.31
CA ASN A 113 6.13 -17.41 -15.30
C ASN A 113 5.83 -16.48 -16.49
N LEU A 114 6.02 -15.18 -16.33
CA LEU A 114 5.83 -14.18 -17.41
C LEU A 114 6.95 -14.18 -18.47
N GLY A 115 7.85 -15.18 -18.45
CA GLY A 115 8.89 -15.38 -19.46
C GLY A 115 8.37 -15.60 -20.89
N ALA A 116 7.06 -15.87 -21.06
CA ALA A 116 6.41 -15.98 -22.36
C ALA A 116 6.11 -14.62 -23.05
N PHE A 117 6.30 -13.48 -22.35
CA PHE A 117 6.04 -12.13 -22.89
C PHE A 117 7.28 -11.22 -22.90
N ALA A 118 8.46 -11.76 -23.21
CA ALA A 118 9.60 -10.92 -23.59
C ALA A 118 9.23 -10.11 -24.85
N PRO A 119 9.34 -8.76 -24.86
CA PRO A 119 8.81 -7.95 -25.94
C PRO A 119 9.68 -8.07 -27.19
N GLN A 120 9.14 -8.68 -28.25
CA GLN A 120 9.69 -8.60 -29.59
C GLN A 120 9.54 -7.16 -30.10
N LYS A 121 10.63 -6.56 -30.60
CA LYS A 121 10.78 -5.12 -30.93
C LYS A 121 9.71 -4.53 -31.86
N THR A 122 8.89 -5.36 -32.51
CA THR A 122 7.82 -4.97 -33.44
C THR A 122 6.50 -4.59 -32.75
N GLN A 123 6.27 -4.98 -31.49
CA GLN A 123 4.98 -4.77 -30.80
C GLN A 123 4.78 -3.36 -30.22
N LYS A 124 5.84 -2.55 -30.13
CA LYS A 124 5.82 -1.19 -29.54
C LYS A 124 4.95 -0.20 -30.33
N ARG A 125 4.69 -0.47 -31.61
CA ARG A 125 3.88 0.40 -32.50
C ARG A 125 2.39 0.05 -32.48
N SER A 126 2.01 -1.22 -32.36
CA SER A 126 0.59 -1.60 -32.23
C SER A 126 0.03 -1.21 -30.86
N TRP A 127 0.83 -1.37 -29.79
CA TRP A 127 0.45 -1.01 -28.42
C TRP A 127 0.10 0.47 -28.26
N ARG A 128 0.84 1.37 -28.92
CA ARG A 128 0.55 2.81 -28.92
C ARG A 128 -0.75 3.17 -29.62
N ARG A 129 -1.15 2.37 -30.61
CA ARG A 129 -2.36 2.62 -31.42
C ARG A 129 -3.60 2.06 -30.72
N ASP A 130 -3.48 0.86 -30.15
CA ASP A 130 -4.53 0.21 -29.36
C ASP A 130 -4.87 0.98 -28.07
N MET A 131 -3.86 1.57 -27.43
CA MET A 131 -4.03 2.47 -26.29
C MET A 131 -4.75 3.78 -26.67
N MET A 132 -4.46 4.34 -27.85
CA MET A 132 -5.16 5.55 -28.34
C MET A 132 -6.61 5.23 -28.73
N ASP A 133 -6.87 4.08 -29.35
CA ASP A 133 -8.23 3.65 -29.73
C ASP A 133 -9.08 3.31 -28.50
N THR A 134 -8.49 2.78 -27.43
CA THR A 134 -9.20 2.54 -26.15
C THR A 134 -9.49 3.84 -25.39
N ILE A 135 -8.54 4.79 -25.38
CA ILE A 135 -8.72 6.11 -24.75
C ILE A 135 -9.76 6.96 -25.53
N LEU A 136 -9.71 6.92 -26.87
CA LEU A 136 -10.66 7.64 -27.73
C LEU A 136 -12.03 6.96 -27.76
N GLY A 137 -12.09 5.62 -27.71
CA GLY A 137 -13.33 4.86 -27.65
C GLY A 137 -14.11 5.06 -26.35
N ALA A 138 -13.41 5.24 -25.22
CA ALA A 138 -14.02 5.57 -23.93
C ALA A 138 -14.58 7.01 -23.86
N ALA A 139 -14.07 7.93 -24.70
CA ALA A 139 -14.53 9.31 -24.77
C ALA A 139 -15.77 9.51 -25.67
N ALA A 140 -16.10 8.55 -26.54
CA ALA A 140 -17.11 8.75 -27.58
C ALA A 140 -18.56 8.42 -27.16
N ASN A 141 -18.78 7.71 -26.04
CA ASN A 141 -20.11 7.16 -25.72
C ASN A 141 -20.61 7.44 -24.29
N THR A 142 -20.09 8.46 -23.60
CA THR A 142 -20.62 8.89 -22.30
C THR A 142 -21.15 10.32 -22.38
N PRO A 143 -22.42 10.58 -22.01
CA PRO A 143 -22.95 11.93 -22.01
C PRO A 143 -22.27 12.71 -20.88
N VAL A 144 -21.73 13.87 -21.26
CA VAL A 144 -21.14 14.94 -20.45
C VAL A 144 -21.59 14.94 -18.98
N LEU A 145 -20.79 14.30 -18.13
CA LEU A 145 -20.76 14.50 -16.68
C LEU A 145 -19.30 14.48 -16.27
N GLY A 146 -18.81 15.65 -15.83
CA GLY A 146 -17.40 15.95 -15.61
C GLY A 146 -16.68 14.94 -14.73
N LEU A 147 -15.91 14.06 -15.37
CA LEU A 147 -15.10 13.02 -14.74
C LEU A 147 -13.63 13.46 -14.63
N SER A 148 -13.37 14.62 -14.03
CA SER A 148 -12.02 14.99 -13.62
C SER A 148 -11.68 14.23 -12.33
N GLY A 149 -11.09 13.03 -12.44
CA GLY A 149 -10.57 12.36 -11.23
C GLY A 149 -10.27 10.86 -11.29
N ILE A 150 -10.59 10.15 -12.36
CA ILE A 150 -10.26 8.71 -12.47
C ILE A 150 -8.97 8.56 -13.29
N GLY A 151 -7.83 8.74 -12.63
CA GLY A 151 -6.50 8.55 -13.22
C GLY A 151 -5.44 8.33 -12.14
N PRO A 152 -4.21 7.91 -12.51
CA PRO A 152 -3.06 7.90 -11.60
C PRO A 152 -2.94 9.29 -10.96
N THR A 153 -3.04 9.36 -9.63
CA THR A 153 -3.40 10.62 -8.95
C THR A 153 -2.29 11.25 -8.13
N LYS A 154 -1.07 10.68 -8.09
CA LYS A 154 0.02 11.26 -7.29
C LYS A 154 1.41 11.14 -7.92
N ASP A 155 2.19 12.19 -7.66
CA ASP A 155 3.52 12.48 -8.20
C ASP A 155 4.50 11.30 -8.05
N THR A 156 4.88 10.69 -9.18
CA THR A 156 5.90 9.63 -9.25
C THR A 156 7.28 10.17 -9.62
N SER A 157 7.47 11.50 -9.62
CA SER A 157 8.74 12.14 -10.03
C SER A 157 9.93 11.79 -9.14
N ASP A 158 9.67 11.30 -7.93
CA ASP A 158 10.67 10.87 -6.96
C ASP A 158 11.12 9.41 -7.14
N MET A 159 10.47 8.64 -8.02
CA MET A 159 10.80 7.26 -8.31
C MET A 159 12.08 7.17 -9.17
N GLY A 160 13.20 6.88 -8.51
CA GLY A 160 14.49 6.64 -9.15
C GLY A 160 14.59 5.27 -9.84
N LYS A 161 15.82 4.82 -10.11
CA LYS A 161 16.06 3.43 -10.54
C LYS A 161 15.64 2.43 -9.45
N GLU A 162 15.84 2.82 -8.20
CA GLU A 162 15.56 2.06 -7.00
C GLU A 162 14.88 2.99 -5.98
N GLU A 163 14.14 2.38 -5.05
CA GLU A 163 13.55 3.02 -3.90
C GLU A 163 14.66 3.49 -2.95
N ASN A 164 14.55 4.72 -2.45
CA ASN A 164 15.50 5.28 -1.50
C ASN A 164 14.89 6.38 -0.64
N ILE A 165 13.56 6.38 -0.52
CA ILE A 165 12.83 7.44 0.18
C ILE A 165 13.04 7.42 1.68
N ILE A 166 13.41 6.29 2.30
CA ILE A 166 13.70 6.26 3.74
C ILE A 166 14.96 7.07 4.02
N THR A 167 16.05 6.75 3.30
CA THR A 167 17.32 7.47 3.43
C THR A 167 17.19 8.93 3.00
N LYS A 168 16.49 9.23 1.90
CA LYS A 168 16.32 10.60 1.39
C LYS A 168 15.57 11.51 2.35
N THR A 169 14.62 10.96 3.10
CA THR A 169 13.75 11.72 4.00
C THR A 169 14.14 11.59 5.48
N ALA A 170 15.29 10.96 5.76
CA ALA A 170 15.77 10.75 7.12
C ALA A 170 15.91 12.09 7.87
N GLY A 171 15.36 12.15 9.09
CA GLY A 171 15.37 13.33 9.94
C GLY A 171 14.37 14.44 9.58
N GLU A 172 13.68 14.38 8.43
CA GLU A 172 12.68 15.41 8.08
C GLU A 172 11.54 15.52 9.10
N GLY A 173 11.22 14.40 9.76
CA GLY A 173 10.21 14.31 10.80
C GLY A 173 10.55 15.03 12.10
N LYS A 174 11.81 15.41 12.31
CA LYS A 174 12.23 16.12 13.52
C LYS A 174 11.50 17.46 13.67
N ASP A 175 11.36 18.18 12.56
CA ASP A 175 10.70 19.49 12.53
C ASP A 175 9.23 19.38 12.06
N LYS A 176 8.95 18.44 11.16
CA LYS A 176 7.62 18.28 10.54
C LYS A 176 6.67 17.43 11.37
N GLY A 177 7.19 16.57 12.25
CA GLY A 177 6.42 15.55 12.95
C GLY A 177 5.92 14.43 12.02
N LEU A 178 4.82 13.79 12.41
CA LEU A 178 4.19 12.70 11.65
C LEU A 178 3.00 13.21 10.82
N PRO A 179 2.60 12.50 9.75
CA PRO A 179 1.34 12.75 9.05
C PRO A 179 0.14 12.74 10.00
N THR A 180 -0.80 13.68 9.85
CA THR A 180 -2.04 13.71 10.64
C THR A 180 -3.25 13.22 9.84
N CYS A 181 -4.21 12.55 10.47
CA CYS A 181 -5.53 12.34 9.86
C CYS A 181 -6.25 13.67 9.59
N GLY A 182 -7.22 13.67 8.67
CA GLY A 182 -8.15 14.77 8.48
C GLY A 182 -9.08 14.97 9.69
N LYS A 183 -9.78 16.11 9.73
CA LYS A 183 -10.77 16.40 10.81
C LYS A 183 -11.92 15.39 10.86
N ASP A 184 -12.18 14.74 9.75
CA ASP A 184 -13.14 13.67 9.63
C ASP A 184 -12.55 12.31 10.07
N GLY A 185 -11.26 12.21 10.38
CA GLY A 185 -10.60 10.95 10.73
C GLY A 185 -10.23 10.10 9.53
N VAL A 186 -10.10 10.68 8.34
CA VAL A 186 -9.55 9.97 7.17
C VAL A 186 -8.03 10.19 7.09
N ILE A 187 -7.28 9.10 6.93
CA ILE A 187 -5.86 9.14 6.56
C ILE A 187 -5.70 8.73 5.10
N GLU A 188 -4.80 9.38 4.39
CA GLU A 188 -4.55 9.13 2.98
C GLU A 188 -3.20 8.44 2.76
N LEU A 189 -3.20 7.43 1.90
CA LEU A 189 -2.07 6.56 1.60
C LEU A 189 -1.76 6.64 0.10
N GLY A 190 -0.48 6.71 -0.24
CA GLY A 190 0.01 6.44 -1.58
C GLY A 190 0.23 4.94 -1.71
N TYR A 191 -0.75 4.24 -2.29
CA TYR A 191 -0.65 2.83 -2.56
C TYR A 191 -0.02 2.61 -3.93
N PHE A 192 1.22 2.14 -3.94
CA PHE A 192 1.98 1.90 -5.15
C PHE A 192 1.73 0.48 -5.65
N GLN A 193 1.11 0.38 -6.82
CA GLN A 193 0.85 -0.87 -7.51
C GLN A 193 2.08 -1.28 -8.33
N VAL A 194 2.68 -2.42 -7.98
CA VAL A 194 3.89 -2.92 -8.65
C VAL A 194 3.52 -3.65 -9.95
N ASN A 195 2.57 -4.58 -9.90
CA ASN A 195 2.11 -5.37 -11.05
C ASN A 195 0.58 -5.28 -11.26
N GLN A 196 0.07 -5.76 -12.40
CA GLN A 196 -1.31 -5.52 -12.85
C GLN A 196 -2.41 -6.10 -11.93
N ASP A 197 -2.04 -7.06 -11.11
CA ASP A 197 -2.95 -7.75 -10.21
C ASP A 197 -3.08 -7.01 -8.87
N GLY A 198 -2.18 -6.06 -8.58
CA GLY A 198 -1.96 -5.39 -7.29
C GLY A 198 -3.06 -4.50 -6.73
N ALA A 199 -4.17 -4.25 -7.43
CA ALA A 199 -5.01 -3.08 -7.16
C ALA A 199 -6.11 -3.26 -6.10
N GLY A 200 -6.40 -4.48 -5.64
CA GLY A 200 -7.43 -4.71 -4.62
C GLY A 200 -8.64 -5.54 -5.09
N PRO A 201 -9.79 -5.47 -4.40
CA PRO A 201 -10.11 -4.52 -3.32
C PRO A 201 -9.19 -4.68 -2.11
N LEU A 202 -8.85 -3.56 -1.48
CA LEU A 202 -8.04 -3.54 -0.26
C LEU A 202 -8.94 -3.66 0.97
N THR A 203 -8.46 -4.43 1.93
CA THR A 203 -8.95 -4.43 3.31
C THR A 203 -8.00 -3.59 4.16
N ALA A 204 -8.54 -2.86 5.14
CA ALA A 204 -7.76 -2.03 6.04
C ALA A 204 -8.01 -2.37 7.51
N ALA A 205 -6.97 -2.24 8.32
CA ALA A 205 -7.08 -2.25 9.77
C ALA A 205 -6.18 -1.15 10.36
N ILE A 206 -6.61 -0.58 11.49
CA ILE A 206 -5.86 0.46 12.21
C ILE A 206 -5.64 -0.01 13.64
N ASP A 207 -4.40 0.07 14.09
CA ASP A 207 -4.01 -0.03 15.50
C ASP A 207 -3.81 1.39 16.04
N CYS A 208 -4.54 1.71 17.11
CA CYS A 208 -4.47 3.01 17.76
C CYS A 208 -3.67 3.05 19.05
N THR A 209 -3.19 1.91 19.55
CA THR A 209 -2.65 1.79 20.91
C THR A 209 -1.27 1.18 20.98
N SER A 210 -0.95 0.17 20.17
CA SER A 210 0.28 -0.61 20.37
C SER A 210 1.45 -0.15 19.50
N GLY A 211 1.21 0.73 18.52
CA GLY A 211 2.22 1.14 17.55
C GLY A 211 2.54 0.04 16.53
N GLY A 212 1.56 -0.78 16.16
CA GLY A 212 1.70 -1.87 15.19
C GLY A 212 2.36 -3.13 15.74
N LYS A 213 2.45 -3.28 17.07
CA LYS A 213 3.19 -4.36 17.75
C LYS A 213 2.30 -5.50 18.25
N ASP A 214 1.04 -5.21 18.58
CA ASP A 214 0.04 -6.18 19.04
C ASP A 214 -0.99 -6.47 17.94
N PRO A 215 -1.11 -7.72 17.46
CA PRO A 215 -2.10 -8.06 16.45
C PRO A 215 -3.55 -7.85 16.93
N LYS A 216 -3.82 -7.92 18.24
CA LYS A 216 -5.17 -7.75 18.81
C LYS A 216 -5.59 -6.27 18.87
N ALA A 217 -4.64 -5.36 18.77
CA ALA A 217 -4.89 -3.92 18.76
C ALA A 217 -5.40 -3.41 17.41
N PHE A 218 -5.19 -4.17 16.32
CA PHE A 218 -5.72 -3.83 15.00
C PHE A 218 -7.23 -4.03 14.94
N LYS A 219 -7.92 -2.95 14.58
CA LYS A 219 -9.37 -2.92 14.37
C LYS A 219 -9.67 -2.70 12.90
N THR A 220 -10.69 -3.37 12.38
CA THR A 220 -11.13 -3.20 10.99
C THR A 220 -11.46 -1.74 10.73
N ALA A 221 -10.91 -1.20 9.64
CA ALA A 221 -11.08 0.17 9.21
C ALA A 221 -11.74 0.21 7.83
N GLN A 222 -12.55 1.25 7.58
CA GLN A 222 -13.23 1.39 6.30
C GLN A 222 -12.27 2.01 5.27
N VAL A 223 -12.10 1.36 4.13
CA VAL A 223 -11.49 1.97 2.94
C VAL A 223 -12.58 2.82 2.27
N VAL A 224 -12.42 4.14 2.33
CA VAL A 224 -13.41 5.11 1.79
C VAL A 224 -13.08 5.54 0.36
N GLN A 225 -11.82 5.37 -0.05
CA GLN A 225 -11.38 5.45 -1.43
C GLN A 225 -10.36 4.34 -1.63
N ASP A 226 -10.63 3.43 -2.55
CA ASP A 226 -9.74 2.31 -2.85
C ASP A 226 -8.91 2.62 -4.12
N ALA A 227 -7.86 1.83 -4.36
CA ALA A 227 -7.19 1.84 -5.64
C ALA A 227 -8.19 1.35 -6.73
N PRO A 228 -8.28 2.03 -7.89
CA PRO A 228 -9.24 1.67 -8.92
C PRO A 228 -8.87 0.30 -9.52
N GLY A 229 -9.71 -0.71 -9.29
CA GLY A 229 -9.76 -1.91 -10.11
C GLY A 229 -10.67 -1.67 -11.32
N LEU A 230 -10.19 -1.87 -12.55
CA LEU A 230 -11.04 -1.75 -13.73
C LEU A 230 -11.86 -3.03 -13.91
N GLY A 231 -13.18 -2.93 -13.76
CA GLY A 231 -14.20 -3.86 -14.26
C GLY A 231 -14.23 -5.25 -13.63
N ILE A 232 -15.26 -5.55 -12.79
CA ILE A 232 -15.82 -6.87 -12.37
C ILE A 232 -14.84 -7.97 -11.89
N SER A 233 -13.52 -7.77 -11.93
CA SER A 233 -12.51 -8.80 -11.65
C SER A 233 -11.20 -8.25 -11.06
N GLY A 234 -11.15 -6.98 -10.63
CA GLY A 234 -10.00 -6.44 -9.89
C GLY A 234 -8.72 -6.21 -10.72
N LEU A 235 -8.80 -6.30 -12.05
CA LEU A 235 -7.64 -6.11 -12.92
C LEU A 235 -7.34 -4.62 -13.10
N SER A 236 -6.12 -4.21 -12.78
CA SER A 236 -5.61 -2.88 -13.12
C SER A 236 -4.50 -3.07 -14.16
N ILE A 237 -4.74 -2.61 -15.39
CA ILE A 237 -3.73 -2.69 -16.46
C ILE A 237 -2.50 -1.80 -16.23
N ALA A 238 -2.49 -1.00 -15.16
CA ALA A 238 -1.42 -0.10 -14.80
C ALA A 238 -0.37 -0.79 -13.92
N THR A 239 0.90 -0.56 -14.24
CA THR A 239 2.04 -0.96 -13.40
C THR A 239 2.85 0.28 -13.06
N LEU A 240 3.52 0.26 -11.90
CA LEU A 240 4.34 1.37 -11.42
C LEU A 240 3.53 2.67 -11.24
N VAL A 241 2.30 2.53 -10.74
CA VAL A 241 1.39 3.65 -10.48
C VAL A 241 1.11 3.75 -8.99
N GLU A 242 1.09 4.98 -8.49
CA GLU A 242 0.61 5.28 -7.15
C GLU A 242 -0.85 5.75 -7.19
N TYR A 243 -1.69 5.08 -6.40
CA TYR A 243 -3.09 5.43 -6.20
C TYR A 243 -3.31 6.00 -4.80
N ALA A 244 -4.18 7.01 -4.72
CA ALA A 244 -4.66 7.50 -3.44
C ALA A 244 -5.66 6.52 -2.82
N VAL A 245 -5.27 5.88 -1.72
CA VAL A 245 -6.13 5.05 -0.88
C VAL A 245 -6.46 5.83 0.38
N LYS A 246 -7.74 5.93 0.75
CA LYS A 246 -8.18 6.65 1.95
C LYS A 246 -8.81 5.69 2.93
N VAL A 247 -8.35 5.73 4.17
CA VAL A 247 -8.81 4.85 5.25
C VAL A 247 -9.40 5.69 6.37
N LYS A 248 -10.61 5.33 6.79
CA LYS A 248 -11.30 5.97 7.92
C LYS A 248 -10.89 5.32 9.23
N MET A 249 -10.60 6.14 10.24
CA MET A 249 -10.45 5.69 11.62
C MET A 249 -11.64 4.82 12.07
N PRO A 250 -11.41 3.66 12.72
CA PRO A 250 -12.48 2.85 13.29
C PRO A 250 -13.29 3.64 14.31
N LYS A 251 -14.61 3.42 14.41
CA LYS A 251 -15.49 4.17 15.33
C LYS A 251 -15.06 4.07 16.79
N GLU A 252 -14.48 2.94 17.17
CA GLU A 252 -13.95 2.64 18.50
C GLU A 252 -12.59 3.31 18.78
N CYS A 253 -12.01 3.98 17.79
CA CYS A 253 -10.78 4.73 17.91
C CYS A 253 -10.96 6.20 17.54
N THR A 254 -10.88 7.07 18.55
CA THR A 254 -10.99 8.52 18.38
C THR A 254 -9.67 9.25 18.54
N LYS A 255 -8.63 8.57 19.04
CA LYS A 255 -7.31 9.13 19.27
C LYS A 255 -6.23 8.05 19.20
N CYS A 256 -5.09 8.42 18.64
CA CYS A 256 -3.88 7.61 18.69
C CYS A 256 -3.18 7.74 20.04
N THR A 257 -2.81 6.62 20.66
CA THR A 257 -2.12 6.54 21.94
C THR A 257 -0.85 5.69 21.89
N GLY A 258 -0.58 5.05 20.76
CA GLY A 258 0.64 4.26 20.57
C GLY A 258 1.92 5.08 20.63
N LYS A 259 3.02 4.38 20.92
CA LYS A 259 4.38 4.91 20.90
C LYS A 259 5.18 4.18 19.85
N LEU A 260 5.82 4.92 18.95
CA LEU A 260 6.54 4.32 17.84
C LEU A 260 7.71 5.17 17.37
N GLY A 261 8.89 4.56 17.21
CA GLY A 261 10.09 5.24 16.68
C GLY A 261 10.53 6.48 17.46
N GLY A 262 10.13 6.61 18.73
CA GLY A 262 10.36 7.79 19.57
C GLY A 262 9.29 8.88 19.49
N ALA A 263 8.21 8.68 18.73
CA ALA A 263 7.02 9.52 18.77
C ALA A 263 5.92 8.94 19.65
N ASP A 264 5.12 9.85 20.21
CA ASP A 264 3.90 9.57 20.96
C ASP A 264 2.65 9.85 20.10
N ASN A 265 1.51 9.31 20.54
CA ASN A 265 0.21 9.46 19.88
C ASN A 265 0.19 8.94 18.45
N VAL A 266 0.78 7.77 18.24
CA VAL A 266 0.92 7.13 16.92
C VAL A 266 -0.15 6.05 16.72
N CYS A 267 -0.83 6.12 15.58
CA CYS A 267 -1.61 5.02 15.03
C CYS A 267 -0.82 4.36 13.89
N VAL A 268 -1.07 3.08 13.67
CA VAL A 268 -0.54 2.33 12.52
C VAL A 268 -1.70 1.82 11.69
N VAL A 269 -1.74 2.23 10.42
CA VAL A 269 -2.67 1.68 9.43
C VAL A 269 -1.97 0.57 8.66
N ARG A 270 -2.72 -0.49 8.37
CA ARG A 270 -2.29 -1.63 7.56
C ARG A 270 -3.35 -1.90 6.50
N VAL A 271 -2.95 -1.98 5.25
CA VAL A 271 -3.82 -2.36 4.12
C VAL A 271 -3.27 -3.59 3.43
N ARG A 272 -4.15 -4.45 2.93
CA ARG A 272 -3.80 -5.63 2.15
C ARG A 272 -4.94 -6.07 1.24
N ASN A 273 -4.62 -6.69 0.12
CA ASN A 273 -5.59 -7.36 -0.75
C ASN A 273 -5.95 -8.78 -0.24
N ASN A 274 -6.73 -9.51 -1.03
CA ASN A 274 -7.21 -10.86 -0.71
C ASN A 274 -6.47 -11.97 -1.49
N ALA A 275 -5.22 -11.72 -1.92
CA ALA A 275 -4.42 -12.69 -2.64
C ALA A 275 -4.17 -13.97 -1.82
N LEU A 276 -4.48 -15.14 -2.40
CA LEU A 276 -4.31 -16.42 -1.69
C LEU A 276 -2.84 -16.79 -1.48
N ALA A 277 -1.96 -16.41 -2.41
CA ALA A 277 -0.51 -16.58 -2.29
C ALA A 277 0.09 -15.76 -1.12
N GLY A 278 -0.68 -14.86 -0.54
CA GLY A 278 -0.35 -14.06 0.63
C GLY A 278 -1.06 -12.73 0.49
N PRO A 279 -1.92 -12.32 1.43
CA PRO A 279 -2.49 -10.98 1.39
C PRO A 279 -1.36 -9.95 1.32
N PHE A 280 -1.26 -9.27 0.18
CA PHE A 280 -0.17 -8.37 -0.14
C PHE A 280 -0.60 -6.94 0.15
N GLY A 281 0.33 -6.13 0.65
CA GLY A 281 0.02 -4.74 0.97
C GLY A 281 1.14 -4.00 1.66
N GLY A 282 0.77 -3.11 2.57
CA GLY A 282 1.71 -2.32 3.33
C GLY A 282 1.08 -1.61 4.51
N SER A 283 1.87 -0.81 5.19
CA SER A 283 1.47 -0.11 6.41
C SER A 283 2.08 1.28 6.50
N GLY A 284 1.51 2.11 7.35
CA GLY A 284 1.89 3.51 7.54
C GLY A 284 1.67 3.97 8.97
N ALA A 285 2.49 4.92 9.42
CA ALA A 285 2.34 5.57 10.73
C ALA A 285 1.78 6.98 10.56
N PHE A 286 0.87 7.38 11.46
CA PHE A 286 0.26 8.70 11.47
C PHE A 286 -0.21 9.05 12.88
N THR A 287 -0.58 10.31 13.09
CA THR A 287 -1.21 10.80 14.33
C THR A 287 -2.65 11.22 14.04
N CYS A 288 -3.51 11.10 15.05
CA CYS A 288 -4.91 11.46 14.91
C CYS A 288 -5.51 11.76 16.28
N ASP A 289 -6.24 12.86 16.37
CA ASP A 289 -7.03 13.23 17.55
C ASP A 289 -8.36 13.85 17.09
N LEU A 290 -9.44 13.06 17.20
CA LEU A 290 -10.80 13.46 16.85
C LEU A 290 -11.58 13.96 18.06
N SER A 291 -10.98 13.94 19.26
CA SER A 291 -11.65 14.36 20.50
C SER A 291 -12.01 15.86 20.50
N GLY A 292 -11.31 16.68 19.70
CA GLY A 292 -11.64 18.10 19.48
C GLY A 292 -12.80 18.37 18.50
N GLY A 293 -13.36 17.35 17.85
CA GLY A 293 -14.37 17.48 16.79
C GLY A 293 -15.83 17.64 17.26
N LYS A 294 -16.10 17.47 18.57
CA LYS A 294 -17.42 17.75 19.16
C LYS A 294 -17.40 19.13 19.83
N ARG A 295 -17.49 20.21 19.05
CA ARG A 295 -18.17 21.41 19.56
C ARG A 295 -19.66 21.18 19.41
N SER A 296 -20.31 20.98 20.55
CA SER A 296 -21.74 20.96 20.79
C SER A 296 -22.54 21.84 19.83
N VAL A 297 -23.40 21.24 19.02
CA VAL A 297 -24.64 21.90 18.61
C VAL A 297 -25.57 21.74 19.80
N VAL A 298 -25.58 22.73 20.68
CA VAL A 298 -26.68 22.90 21.63
C VAL A 298 -27.88 23.30 20.76
N PHE A 299 -28.83 22.37 20.57
CA PHE A 299 -30.18 22.76 20.20
C PHE A 299 -30.87 23.20 21.48
N THR A 300 -30.96 24.50 21.68
CA THR A 300 -32.00 25.09 22.53
C THR A 300 -33.30 25.06 21.75
N ALA A 301 -34.26 24.27 22.25
CA ALA A 301 -35.69 24.49 22.08
C ALA A 301 -36.38 23.98 23.35
#